data_AF-A0A1V5LMG3-F1
#
_entry.id   AF-A0A1V5LMG3-F1
#
_cell.length_a   1.000
_cell.length_b   1.000
_cell.length_c   1.000
_cell.angle_alpha   90.00
_cell.angle_beta   90.00
_cell.angle_gamma   90.00
#
_symmetry.space_group_name_H-M   'P 1'
#
loop_
_entity.id
_entity.type
_entity.pdbx_description
1 polymer ?
#
loop_
_entity_poly.entity_id
_entity_poly.type
_entity_poly.pdbx_seq_one_letter_code
_entity_poly.pdbx_strand_id
1 'polypeptide(L)'
;MTPELVYVSTYKNPKANDHDCKIEAVLLAKTVMDLDSKVPRVEVRFFHQNALSRYKKISISAGDVKAFASGSMSEDQLLASLALTEEETKDANARATSYLQENQYVRKKKEVSSRIDKDIIIISAGLDPTLDDDFLKLEALRLAQKGFEAVPDVKIAEITFYDASADLTNRTIRLNRDEQKTLSEGLASLLKDKELKSEQATKLSPEAFDVTSYKAKDGKLKAEREALLNRLKGLKEAGVGYSKDINRDLVEIENALDSLDESQLRDKINKLSDFIGKYEENLKRAKEFKAAGGKDQAAKAGKTDSGSAGTASSGAASAPAVIDNAGVILKDPEGYVNYLKGKLKGGENHPNFYNKILPSIIDTLKKAGRGQEALKFEQQMNDLKARNAGQ
;
A
#
# COMPACT_ATOMS: atom_id res chain seq x y z
N MET A 1 14.23 5.62 -30.19
CA MET A 1 15.30 5.83 -29.20
C MET A 1 15.19 4.72 -28.16
N THR A 2 16.27 3.97 -27.92
CA THR A 2 16.36 3.05 -26.78
C THR A 2 16.74 3.88 -25.55
N PRO A 3 15.96 3.84 -24.46
CA PRO A 3 16.34 4.57 -23.25
C PRO A 3 17.63 3.98 -22.68
N GLU A 4 18.62 4.83 -22.39
CA GLU A 4 19.88 4.42 -21.75
C GLU A 4 19.67 3.94 -20.31
N LEU A 5 18.54 4.32 -19.69
CA LEU A 5 18.18 3.98 -18.33
C LEU A 5 16.66 3.96 -18.19
N VAL A 6 16.13 2.92 -17.55
CA VAL A 6 14.71 2.84 -17.17
C VAL A 6 14.60 2.97 -15.65
N TYR A 7 13.66 3.80 -15.19
CA TYR A 7 13.40 3.99 -13.76
C TYR A 7 12.16 3.20 -13.34
N VAL A 8 12.26 2.47 -12.23
CA VAL A 8 11.13 1.82 -11.55
C VAL A 8 11.04 2.42 -10.15
N SER A 9 9.92 3.07 -9.83
CA SER A 9 9.69 3.65 -8.50
C SER A 9 8.63 2.86 -7.75
N THR A 10 8.94 2.47 -6.51
CA THR A 10 8.05 1.71 -5.63
C THR A 10 8.27 2.14 -4.18
N TYR A 11 7.42 1.69 -3.27
CA TYR A 11 7.58 1.92 -1.84
C TYR A 11 8.34 0.77 -1.18
N LYS A 12 9.26 1.11 -0.28
CA LYS A 12 9.98 0.13 0.53
C LYS A 12 8.99 -0.59 1.45
N ASN A 13 9.05 -1.91 1.48
CA ASN A 13 8.39 -2.69 2.53
C ASN A 13 9.03 -2.34 3.90
N PRO A 14 8.25 -1.95 4.95
CA PRO A 14 8.80 -1.53 6.23
C PRO A 14 9.64 -2.59 6.94
N LYS A 15 9.35 -3.87 6.65
CA LYS A 15 10.06 -5.02 7.23
C LYS A 15 11.27 -5.47 6.40
N ALA A 16 11.45 -4.94 5.19
CA ALA A 16 12.54 -5.33 4.31
C ALA A 16 13.87 -4.74 4.78
N ASN A 17 14.86 -5.61 4.90
CA ASN A 17 16.25 -5.20 5.09
C ASN A 17 16.89 -4.87 3.72
N ASP A 18 18.17 -4.50 3.73
CA ASP A 18 18.87 -4.10 2.51
C ASP A 18 19.10 -5.27 1.53
N HIS A 19 19.20 -6.49 2.06
CA HIS A 19 19.29 -7.71 1.25
C HIS A 19 17.98 -7.99 0.51
N ASP A 20 16.84 -7.88 1.20
CA ASP A 20 15.51 -8.03 0.61
C ASP A 20 15.28 -7.00 -0.52
N CYS A 21 15.68 -5.74 -0.30
CA CYS A 21 15.58 -4.68 -1.30
C CYS A 21 16.40 -4.99 -2.56
N LYS A 22 17.60 -5.58 -2.41
CA LYS A 22 18.44 -5.99 -3.55
C LYS A 22 17.78 -7.11 -4.35
N ILE A 23 17.21 -8.11 -3.68
CA ILE A 23 16.49 -9.21 -4.34
C ILE A 23 15.30 -8.65 -5.13
N GLU A 24 14.46 -7.83 -4.49
CA GLU A 24 13.29 -7.23 -5.16
C GLU A 24 13.70 -6.39 -6.37
N ALA A 25 14.78 -5.61 -6.26
CA ALA A 25 15.27 -4.79 -7.36
C ALA A 25 15.74 -5.64 -8.55
N VAL A 26 16.44 -6.76 -8.31
CA VAL A 26 16.85 -7.70 -9.36
C VAL A 26 15.64 -8.32 -10.05
N LEU A 27 14.62 -8.72 -9.28
CA LEU A 27 13.38 -9.29 -9.84
C LEU A 27 12.63 -8.28 -10.72
N LEU A 28 12.53 -7.03 -10.28
CA LEU A 28 11.93 -5.94 -11.05
C LEU A 28 12.74 -5.62 -12.31
N ALA A 29 14.06 -5.49 -12.18
CA ALA A 29 14.96 -5.21 -13.30
C ALA A 29 14.91 -6.32 -14.36
N LYS A 30 14.94 -7.59 -13.93
CA LYS A 30 14.77 -8.74 -14.83
C LYS A 30 13.45 -8.67 -15.58
N THR A 31 12.34 -8.37 -14.88
CA THR A 31 11.01 -8.27 -15.52
C THR A 31 11.00 -7.19 -16.60
N VAL A 32 11.60 -6.02 -16.34
CA VAL A 32 11.72 -4.94 -17.33
C VAL A 32 12.58 -5.38 -18.52
N MET A 33 13.72 -6.03 -18.29
CA MET A 33 14.63 -6.48 -19.34
C MET A 33 14.09 -7.67 -20.16
N ASP A 34 13.23 -8.49 -19.55
CA ASP A 34 12.50 -9.56 -20.26
C ASP A 34 11.43 -8.98 -21.20
N LEU A 35 10.85 -7.82 -20.85
CA LEU A 35 9.87 -7.11 -21.68
C LEU A 35 10.52 -6.33 -22.83
N ASP A 36 11.71 -5.75 -22.59
CA ASP A 36 12.52 -5.12 -23.63
C ASP A 36 14.01 -5.44 -23.43
N SER A 37 14.51 -6.36 -24.25
CA SER A 37 15.90 -6.83 -24.21
C SER A 37 16.93 -5.76 -24.59
N LYS A 38 16.50 -4.59 -25.09
CA LYS A 38 17.39 -3.47 -25.44
C LYS A 38 17.69 -2.57 -24.26
N VAL A 39 17.00 -2.72 -23.13
CA VAL A 39 17.25 -1.92 -21.92
C VAL A 39 18.60 -2.32 -21.31
N PRO A 40 19.61 -1.42 -21.28
CA PRO A 40 20.94 -1.78 -20.79
C PRO A 40 21.01 -1.74 -19.26
N ARG A 41 20.12 -0.98 -18.61
CA ARG A 41 20.16 -0.71 -17.17
C ARG A 41 18.79 -0.32 -16.64
N VAL A 42 18.48 -0.79 -15.43
CA VAL A 42 17.29 -0.42 -14.67
C VAL A 42 17.71 0.15 -13.32
N GLU A 43 17.20 1.33 -12.97
CA GLU A 43 17.33 1.90 -11.62
C GLU A 43 16.01 1.72 -10.87
N VAL A 44 16.06 0.98 -9.76
CA VAL A 44 14.91 0.78 -8.87
C VAL A 44 15.03 1.72 -7.69
N ARG A 45 13.98 2.51 -7.42
CA ARG A 45 13.88 3.47 -6.33
C ARG A 45 12.82 3.00 -5.32
N PHE A 46 13.26 2.74 -4.10
CA PHE A 46 12.42 2.38 -2.95
C PHE A 46 12.19 3.60 -2.07
N PHE A 47 11.06 4.27 -2.25
CA PHE A 47 10.65 5.39 -1.40
C PHE A 47 10.32 4.91 0.01
N HIS A 48 10.72 5.67 1.02
CA HIS A 48 10.31 5.39 2.39
C HIS A 48 8.81 5.69 2.55
N GLN A 49 8.10 4.86 3.30
CA GLN A 49 6.65 5.05 3.52
C GLN A 49 6.33 6.32 4.32
N ASN A 50 7.27 6.74 5.17
CA ASN A 50 7.10 7.87 6.09
C ASN A 50 8.01 9.05 5.74
N ALA A 51 8.81 8.95 4.67
CA ALA A 51 9.70 9.99 4.19
C ALA A 51 9.69 9.98 2.65
N LEU A 52 8.63 10.53 2.07
CA LEU A 52 8.28 10.42 0.66
C LEU A 52 9.26 11.20 -0.25
N SER A 53 10.11 12.06 0.31
CA SER A 53 11.18 12.72 -0.46
C SER A 53 12.44 11.88 -0.57
N ARG A 54 12.62 10.89 0.31
CA ARG A 54 13.81 10.05 0.44
C ARG A 54 13.55 8.67 -0.14
N TYR A 55 14.53 8.15 -0.84
CA TYR A 55 14.47 6.80 -1.39
C TYR A 55 15.84 6.13 -1.36
N LYS A 56 15.83 4.81 -1.23
CA LYS A 56 17.01 4.01 -1.55
C LYS A 56 16.95 3.62 -3.01
N LYS A 57 18.07 3.72 -3.72
CA LYS A 57 18.17 3.30 -5.12
C LYS A 57 19.19 2.21 -5.32
N ILE A 58 18.91 1.36 -6.30
CA ILE A 58 19.80 0.31 -6.80
C ILE A 58 19.79 0.38 -8.32
N SER A 59 20.96 0.38 -8.93
CA SER A 59 21.11 0.29 -10.38
C SER A 59 21.57 -1.11 -10.75
N ILE A 60 20.82 -1.78 -11.63
CA ILE A 60 21.09 -3.13 -12.11
C ILE A 60 21.37 -3.09 -13.61
N SER A 61 22.50 -3.65 -14.04
CA SER A 61 22.83 -3.74 -15.46
C SER A 61 22.28 -5.02 -16.09
N ALA A 62 22.01 -5.00 -17.39
CA ALA A 62 21.64 -6.20 -18.13
C ALA A 62 22.75 -7.26 -18.14
N GLY A 63 24.02 -6.84 -17.98
CA GLY A 63 25.15 -7.74 -17.84
C GLY A 63 25.07 -8.58 -16.57
N ASP A 64 24.75 -7.96 -15.43
CA ASP A 64 24.65 -8.64 -14.13
C ASP A 64 23.53 -9.68 -14.13
N VAL A 65 22.36 -9.33 -14.69
CA VAL A 65 21.21 -10.24 -14.81
C VAL A 65 21.55 -11.44 -15.70
N LYS A 66 22.23 -11.21 -16.84
CA LYS A 66 22.65 -12.28 -17.74
C LYS A 66 23.71 -13.18 -17.11
N ALA A 67 24.69 -12.60 -16.43
CA ALA A 67 25.75 -13.35 -15.76
C ALA A 67 25.22 -14.25 -14.64
N PHE A 68 24.22 -13.77 -13.89
CA PHE A 68 23.52 -14.60 -12.91
C PHE A 68 22.66 -15.68 -13.58
N ALA A 69 21.90 -15.34 -14.61
CA ALA A 69 21.03 -16.28 -15.32
C ALA A 69 21.80 -17.42 -16.01
N SER A 70 23.03 -17.17 -16.47
CA SER A 70 23.92 -18.19 -17.04
C SER A 70 24.68 -19.03 -16.01
N GLY A 71 24.54 -18.71 -14.70
CA GLY A 71 25.28 -19.37 -13.63
C GLY A 71 26.74 -18.95 -13.52
N SER A 72 27.17 -17.95 -14.29
CA SER A 72 28.55 -17.41 -14.24
C SER A 72 28.82 -16.53 -13.01
N MET A 73 27.76 -16.10 -12.32
CA MET A 73 27.81 -15.35 -11.06
C MET A 73 26.85 -15.99 -10.06
N SER A 74 27.28 -16.17 -8.81
CA SER A 74 26.40 -16.68 -7.73
C SER A 74 25.47 -15.59 -7.20
N GLU A 75 24.45 -15.99 -6.43
CA GLU A 75 23.52 -15.06 -5.79
C GLU A 75 24.26 -14.10 -4.85
N ASP A 76 25.13 -14.63 -3.99
CA ASP A 76 25.91 -13.82 -3.05
C ASP A 76 26.82 -12.82 -3.78
N GLN A 77 27.43 -13.23 -4.89
CA GLN A 77 28.28 -12.35 -5.71
C GLN A 77 27.46 -11.24 -6.38
N LEU A 78 26.28 -11.56 -6.90
CA LEU A 78 25.37 -10.57 -7.47
C LEU A 78 24.92 -9.58 -6.39
N LEU A 79 24.41 -10.07 -5.27
CA LEU A 79 23.87 -9.20 -4.22
C LEU A 79 24.98 -8.34 -3.57
N ALA A 80 26.21 -8.85 -3.48
CA ALA A 80 27.37 -8.09 -3.00
C ALA A 80 27.77 -6.97 -3.98
N SER A 81 27.64 -7.17 -5.30
CA SER A 81 28.01 -6.16 -6.30
C SER A 81 27.01 -5.00 -6.37
N LEU A 82 25.76 -5.21 -5.94
CA LEU A 82 24.72 -4.19 -5.95
C LEU A 82 24.90 -3.16 -4.82
N ALA A 83 25.09 -1.90 -5.21
CA ALA A 83 25.13 -0.78 -4.27
C ALA A 83 23.72 -0.25 -4.00
N LEU A 84 23.32 -0.28 -2.73
CA LEU A 84 22.13 0.40 -2.25
C LEU A 84 22.55 1.77 -1.73
N THR A 85 22.13 2.83 -2.40
CA THR A 85 22.47 4.22 -2.02
C THR A 85 21.20 4.96 -1.63
N GLU A 86 21.29 5.81 -0.62
CA GLU A 86 20.17 6.67 -0.24
C GLU A 86 20.30 8.02 -0.94
N GLU A 87 19.20 8.49 -1.52
CA GLU A 87 19.13 9.79 -2.20
C GLU A 87 17.80 10.47 -1.85
N GLU A 88 17.75 11.78 -2.08
CA GLU A 88 16.54 12.59 -1.93
C GLU A 88 16.11 13.12 -3.29
N THR A 89 14.82 13.35 -3.47
CA THR A 89 14.30 13.97 -4.68
C THR A 89 14.86 15.40 -4.84
N LYS A 90 15.54 15.61 -5.97
CA LYS A 90 16.09 16.91 -6.34
C LYS A 90 15.01 17.87 -6.84
N ASP A 91 13.86 17.34 -7.27
CA ASP A 91 12.72 18.14 -7.70
C ASP A 91 12.08 18.85 -6.50
N ALA A 92 12.08 20.18 -6.54
CA ALA A 92 11.61 21.01 -5.43
C ALA A 92 10.11 20.82 -5.16
N ASN A 93 9.30 20.61 -6.21
CA ASN A 93 7.86 20.40 -6.08
C ASN A 93 7.56 19.02 -5.46
N ALA A 94 8.20 17.96 -5.95
CA ALA A 94 8.08 16.63 -5.38
C ALA A 94 8.55 16.61 -3.92
N ARG A 95 9.64 17.31 -3.58
CA ARG A 95 10.10 17.42 -2.20
C ARG A 95 9.08 18.12 -1.30
N ALA A 96 8.57 19.28 -1.73
CA ALA A 96 7.55 20.03 -1.01
C ALA A 96 6.26 19.21 -0.85
N THR A 97 5.81 18.56 -1.92
CA THR A 97 4.62 17.70 -1.92
C THR A 97 4.80 16.52 -0.97
N SER A 98 5.93 15.83 -1.04
CA SER A 98 6.26 14.72 -0.15
C SER A 98 6.28 15.15 1.31
N TYR A 99 6.96 16.26 1.62
CA TYR A 99 7.02 16.83 2.97
C TYR A 99 5.64 17.23 3.50
N LEU A 100 4.81 17.86 2.66
CA LEU A 100 3.46 18.25 3.04
C LEU A 100 2.51 17.06 3.20
N GLN A 101 2.74 15.96 2.47
CA GLN A 101 1.95 14.72 2.56
C GLN A 101 2.36 13.83 3.74
N GLU A 102 3.63 13.88 4.13
CA GLU A 102 4.12 13.25 5.35
C GLU A 102 3.22 13.67 6.53
N ASN A 103 2.77 12.69 7.31
CA ASN A 103 1.90 12.87 8.47
C ASN A 103 0.44 13.31 8.23
N GLN A 104 -0.04 13.50 6.99
CA GLN A 104 -1.46 13.80 6.74
C GLN A 104 -2.39 12.60 6.93
N TYR A 105 -1.89 11.37 6.75
CA TYR A 105 -2.72 10.16 6.65
C TYR A 105 -3.21 9.57 7.98
N VAL A 106 -2.97 10.21 9.13
CA VAL A 106 -3.36 9.68 10.45
C VAL A 106 -4.03 10.72 11.35
N ARG A 107 -4.83 11.63 10.79
CA ARG A 107 -5.72 12.46 11.63
C ARG A 107 -6.93 11.64 12.07
N LYS A 108 -6.77 10.84 13.14
CA LYS A 108 -7.92 10.24 13.82
C LYS A 108 -8.85 11.35 14.32
N LYS A 109 -10.16 11.12 14.26
CA LYS A 109 -11.15 12.00 14.90
C LYS A 109 -10.77 12.13 16.37
N LYS A 110 -10.39 13.33 16.82
CA LYS A 110 -10.01 13.58 18.20
C LYS A 110 -11.27 13.62 19.04
N GLU A 111 -11.41 12.66 19.96
CA GLU A 111 -12.42 12.77 21.00
C GLU A 111 -12.01 13.91 21.93
N VAL A 112 -12.93 14.83 22.15
CA VAL A 112 -12.78 15.96 23.07
C VAL A 112 -13.87 15.83 24.11
N SER A 113 -13.48 15.79 25.37
CA SER A 113 -14.40 15.81 26.51
C SER A 113 -14.04 16.95 27.45
N SER A 114 -14.99 17.38 28.27
CA SER A 114 -14.72 18.42 29.28
C SER A 114 -15.43 18.11 30.58
N ARG A 115 -14.90 18.68 31.67
CA ARG A 115 -15.54 18.75 32.98
C ARG A 115 -15.24 20.10 33.61
N ILE A 116 -16.07 20.51 34.56
CA ILE A 116 -15.89 21.77 35.29
C ILE A 116 -15.51 21.41 36.72
N ASP A 117 -14.46 22.06 37.23
CA ASP A 117 -14.09 22.06 38.64
C ASP A 117 -13.97 23.51 39.11
N LYS A 118 -15.01 23.99 39.80
CA LYS A 118 -15.14 25.39 40.26
C LYS A 118 -14.97 26.37 39.10
N ASP A 119 -13.97 27.24 39.16
CA ASP A 119 -13.66 28.27 38.16
C ASP A 119 -12.77 27.74 37.01
N ILE A 120 -12.55 26.42 36.94
CA ILE A 120 -11.68 25.79 35.95
C ILE A 120 -12.51 24.87 35.03
N ILE A 121 -12.44 25.10 33.72
CA ILE A 121 -12.85 24.10 32.73
C ILE A 121 -11.67 23.22 32.36
N ILE A 122 -11.79 21.92 32.61
CA ILE A 122 -10.78 20.92 32.26
C ILE A 122 -11.23 20.26 30.96
N ILE A 123 -10.41 20.40 29.91
CA ILE A 123 -10.66 19.91 28.56
C ILE A 123 -9.65 18.81 28.26
N SER A 124 -10.15 17.62 27.94
CA SER A 124 -9.37 16.46 27.58
C SER A 124 -9.48 16.23 26.07
N ALA A 125 -8.35 16.10 25.38
CA ALA A 125 -8.29 15.79 23.97
C ALA A 125 -7.22 14.73 23.70
N GLY A 126 -7.34 13.95 22.63
CA GLY A 126 -6.28 13.03 22.21
C GLY A 126 -5.03 13.79 21.73
N LEU A 127 -3.84 13.37 22.18
CA LEU A 127 -2.57 13.87 21.68
C LEU A 127 -2.39 13.47 20.21
N ASP A 128 -2.00 14.44 19.40
CA ASP A 128 -1.64 14.23 18.01
C ASP A 128 -0.12 14.20 17.90
N PRO A 129 0.49 13.01 17.73
CA PRO A 129 1.93 12.90 17.68
C PRO A 129 2.54 13.55 16.43
N THR A 130 1.70 13.94 15.45
CA THR A 130 2.15 14.61 14.23
C THR A 130 2.24 16.13 14.38
N LEU A 131 1.71 16.71 15.46
CA LEU A 131 1.80 18.14 15.72
C LEU A 131 3.02 18.44 16.58
N ASP A 132 3.75 19.48 16.21
CA ASP A 132 4.76 20.07 17.09
C ASP A 132 4.12 20.83 18.26
N ASP A 133 4.96 21.30 19.16
CA ASP A 133 4.52 22.00 20.37
C ASP A 133 3.76 23.29 20.08
N ASP A 134 4.07 23.99 18.98
CA ASP A 134 3.42 25.26 18.67
C ASP A 134 2.02 25.04 18.08
N PHE A 135 1.86 24.04 17.21
CA PHE A 135 0.53 23.63 16.75
C PHE A 135 -0.33 23.04 17.87
N LEU A 136 0.25 22.31 18.83
CA LEU A 136 -0.47 21.85 20.02
C LEU A 136 -0.93 23.02 20.90
N LYS A 137 -0.09 24.05 21.09
CA LYS A 137 -0.48 25.28 21.82
C LYS A 137 -1.58 26.05 21.09
N LEU A 138 -1.53 26.16 19.75
CA LEU A 138 -2.60 26.78 18.96
C LEU A 138 -3.92 26.02 19.07
N GLU A 139 -3.86 24.68 19.07
CA GLU A 139 -5.04 23.85 19.29
C GLU A 139 -5.59 24.02 20.71
N ALA A 140 -4.73 24.11 21.73
CA ALA A 140 -5.15 24.42 23.08
C ALA A 140 -5.78 25.80 23.21
N LEU A 141 -5.23 26.82 22.52
CA LEU A 141 -5.81 28.16 22.46
C LEU A 141 -7.23 28.13 21.87
N ARG A 142 -7.42 27.39 20.78
CA ARG A 142 -8.73 27.17 20.15
C ARG A 142 -9.70 26.46 21.08
N LEU A 143 -9.26 25.41 21.78
CA LEU A 143 -10.10 24.66 22.73
C LEU A 143 -10.47 25.51 23.95
N ALA A 144 -9.52 26.27 24.49
CA ALA A 144 -9.74 27.21 25.58
C ALA A 144 -10.78 28.27 25.20
N GLN A 145 -10.64 28.87 24.02
CA GLN A 145 -11.63 29.84 23.50
C GLN A 145 -13.04 29.25 23.49
N LYS A 146 -13.21 28.07 22.86
CA LYS A 146 -14.49 27.38 22.82
C LYS A 146 -15.02 27.02 24.21
N GLY A 147 -14.13 26.61 25.12
CA GLY A 147 -14.46 26.32 26.50
C GLY A 147 -15.00 27.54 27.24
N PHE A 148 -14.33 28.69 27.11
CA PHE A 148 -14.76 29.96 27.71
C PHE A 148 -16.04 30.52 27.09
N GLU A 149 -16.27 30.32 25.79
CA GLU A 149 -17.51 30.67 25.09
C GLU A 149 -18.68 29.80 25.57
N ALA A 150 -18.44 28.50 25.77
CA ALA A 150 -19.47 27.55 26.20
C ALA A 150 -19.79 27.67 27.70
N VAL A 151 -18.83 28.06 28.53
CA VAL A 151 -18.97 28.20 29.98
C VAL A 151 -18.47 29.59 30.41
N PRO A 152 -19.35 30.61 30.40
CA PRO A 152 -18.96 31.99 30.71
C PRO A 152 -18.44 32.23 32.14
N ASP A 153 -18.73 31.36 33.10
CA ASP A 153 -18.38 31.61 34.51
C ASP A 153 -16.97 31.15 34.90
N VAL A 154 -16.33 30.29 34.11
CA VAL A 154 -14.97 29.80 34.39
C VAL A 154 -13.91 30.82 33.98
N LYS A 155 -12.82 30.89 34.77
CA LYS A 155 -11.72 31.85 34.58
C LYS A 155 -10.48 31.20 33.97
N ILE A 156 -10.33 29.88 34.13
CA ILE A 156 -9.17 29.11 33.68
C ILE A 156 -9.64 27.95 32.82
N ALA A 157 -8.94 27.71 31.72
CA ALA A 157 -9.04 26.49 30.93
C ALA A 157 -7.75 25.68 31.11
N GLU A 158 -7.90 24.43 31.54
CA GLU A 158 -6.82 23.44 31.58
C GLU A 158 -7.04 22.45 30.45
N ILE A 159 -6.11 22.39 29.51
CA ILE A 159 -6.19 21.53 28.34
C ILE A 159 -5.16 20.42 28.50
N THR A 160 -5.61 19.18 28.50
CA THR A 160 -4.75 18.00 28.57
C THR A 160 -4.87 17.21 27.27
N PHE A 161 -3.75 17.06 26.57
CA PHE A 161 -3.57 16.16 25.45
C PHE A 161 -3.09 14.81 25.96
N TYR A 162 -3.96 13.81 25.89
CA TYR A 162 -3.69 12.47 26.38
C TYR A 162 -2.91 11.67 25.35
N ASP A 163 -1.74 11.19 25.75
CA ASP A 163 -1.00 10.24 24.94
C ASP A 163 -1.48 8.81 25.25
N ALA A 164 -2.03 8.15 24.24
CA ALA A 164 -2.43 6.75 24.32
C ALA A 164 -1.27 5.78 23.94
N SER A 165 -0.06 6.31 23.72
CA SER A 165 1.16 5.52 23.53
C SER A 165 1.62 4.86 24.83
N ALA A 166 2.62 3.97 24.73
CA ALA A 166 3.15 3.23 25.88
C ALA A 166 3.76 4.13 26.96
N ASP A 167 4.21 5.34 26.59
CA ASP A 167 4.89 6.26 27.50
C ASP A 167 3.91 7.06 28.38
N LEU A 168 2.61 7.04 28.06
CA LEU A 168 1.50 7.64 28.83
C LEU A 168 1.76 9.09 29.32
N THR A 169 2.57 9.85 28.56
CA THR A 169 2.99 11.19 28.96
C THR A 169 2.02 12.21 28.38
N ASN A 170 1.10 12.68 29.22
CA ASN A 170 0.16 13.73 28.83
C ASN A 170 0.85 15.08 28.72
N ARG A 171 0.44 15.88 27.75
CA ARG A 171 0.85 17.28 27.63
C ARG A 171 -0.27 18.18 28.10
N THR A 172 0.01 19.03 29.09
CA THR A 172 -1.00 19.92 29.68
C THR A 172 -0.58 21.37 29.54
N ILE A 173 -1.56 22.23 29.26
CA ILE A 173 -1.39 23.68 29.30
C ILE A 173 -2.58 24.31 30.03
N ARG A 174 -2.30 25.38 30.79
CA ARG A 174 -3.32 26.20 31.45
C ARG A 174 -3.30 27.59 30.85
N LEU A 175 -4.47 28.12 30.57
CA LEU A 175 -4.68 29.47 30.08
C LEU A 175 -5.74 30.14 30.95
N ASN A 176 -5.45 31.34 31.46
CA ASN A 176 -6.52 32.17 31.99
C ASN A 176 -7.27 32.86 30.83
N ARG A 177 -8.48 33.32 31.10
CA ARG A 177 -9.35 33.92 30.07
C ARG A 177 -8.74 35.16 29.41
N ASP A 178 -8.07 36.01 30.17
CA ASP A 178 -7.50 37.27 29.65
C ASP A 178 -6.28 37.01 28.73
N GLU A 179 -5.44 36.05 29.11
CA GLU A 179 -4.32 35.54 28.30
C GLU A 179 -4.84 34.94 26.99
N GLN A 180 -5.83 34.04 27.08
CA GLN A 180 -6.43 33.41 25.91
C GLN A 180 -7.04 34.46 24.98
N LYS A 181 -7.78 35.43 25.52
CA LYS A 181 -8.39 36.51 24.73
C LYS A 181 -7.32 37.35 24.01
N THR A 182 -6.28 37.76 24.73
CA THR A 182 -5.17 38.56 24.17
C THR A 182 -4.49 37.83 23.01
N LEU A 183 -4.20 36.53 23.17
CA LEU A 183 -3.58 35.70 22.14
C LEU A 183 -4.49 35.51 20.93
N SER A 184 -5.79 35.24 21.15
CA SER A 184 -6.75 35.09 20.06
C SER A 184 -6.98 36.38 19.28
N GLU A 185 -7.04 37.54 19.96
CA GLU A 185 -7.16 38.85 19.30
C GLU A 185 -5.91 39.19 18.49
N GLY A 186 -4.71 38.91 19.02
CA GLY A 186 -3.46 39.07 18.28
C GLY A 186 -3.41 38.21 17.02
N LEU A 187 -3.80 36.93 17.11
CA LEU A 187 -3.88 36.02 15.96
C LEU A 187 -4.93 36.49 14.95
N ALA A 188 -6.12 36.89 15.41
CA ALA A 188 -7.18 37.39 14.54
C ALA A 188 -6.74 38.66 13.79
N SER A 189 -6.01 39.55 14.45
CA SER A 189 -5.44 40.76 13.83
C SER A 189 -4.46 40.41 12.70
N LEU A 190 -3.54 39.47 12.93
CA LEU A 190 -2.58 39.01 11.92
C LEU A 190 -3.25 38.35 10.71
N LEU A 191 -4.38 37.67 10.93
CA LEU A 191 -5.14 36.97 9.89
C LEU A 191 -6.17 37.86 9.18
N LYS A 192 -6.47 39.05 9.72
CA LYS A 192 -7.55 39.93 9.23
C LYS A 192 -7.43 40.26 7.74
N ASP A 193 -6.22 40.56 7.28
CA ASP A 193 -5.96 40.94 5.88
C ASP A 193 -5.55 39.72 5.01
N LYS A 194 -5.60 38.50 5.56
CA LYS A 194 -5.30 37.25 4.86
C LYS A 194 -6.59 36.62 4.36
N GLU A 195 -7.19 37.23 3.34
CA GLU A 195 -8.43 36.72 2.76
C GLU A 195 -8.24 35.38 2.06
N LEU A 196 -9.11 34.41 2.38
CA LEU A 196 -9.26 33.20 1.58
C LEU A 196 -10.05 33.56 0.31
N LYS A 197 -9.33 33.64 -0.82
CA LYS A 197 -9.96 33.84 -2.12
C LYS A 197 -10.67 32.56 -2.55
N SER A 198 -11.96 32.67 -2.87
CA SER A 198 -12.68 31.61 -3.56
C SER A 198 -12.55 31.84 -5.06
N GLU A 199 -11.80 30.99 -5.73
CA GLU A 199 -11.68 31.00 -7.19
C GLU A 199 -12.52 29.86 -7.76
N GLN A 200 -13.38 30.15 -8.74
CA GLN A 200 -14.07 29.09 -9.48
C GLN A 200 -13.04 28.33 -10.31
N ALA A 201 -12.93 27.02 -10.05
CA ALA A 201 -12.07 26.15 -10.83
C ALA A 201 -12.55 26.14 -12.29
N THR A 202 -11.72 26.62 -13.21
CA THR A 202 -11.98 26.59 -14.66
C THR A 202 -11.84 25.19 -15.24
N LYS A 203 -11.08 24.32 -14.55
CA LYS A 203 -10.84 22.93 -14.91
C LYS A 203 -11.04 22.03 -13.71
N LEU A 204 -11.50 20.82 -13.97
CA LEU A 204 -11.55 19.76 -12.99
C LEU A 204 -10.13 19.32 -12.64
N SER A 205 -9.77 19.27 -11.36
CA SER A 205 -8.48 18.75 -10.91
C SER A 205 -8.59 17.24 -10.62
N PRO A 206 -7.60 16.42 -11.01
CA PRO A 206 -7.57 14.99 -10.66
C PRO A 206 -7.61 14.71 -9.16
N GLU A 207 -7.05 15.62 -8.35
CA GLU A 207 -6.98 15.51 -6.89
C GLU A 207 -8.33 15.77 -6.22
N ALA A 208 -9.14 16.68 -6.80
CA ALA A 208 -10.50 16.98 -6.35
C ALA A 208 -11.55 16.05 -6.99
N PHE A 209 -11.15 15.18 -7.91
CA PHE A 209 -12.06 14.31 -8.64
C PHE A 209 -12.52 13.14 -7.77
N ASP A 210 -13.78 13.20 -7.32
CA ASP A 210 -14.44 12.06 -6.71
C ASP A 210 -15.42 11.40 -7.68
N VAL A 211 -15.05 10.20 -8.12
CA VAL A 211 -15.86 9.41 -9.04
C VAL A 211 -17.26 9.12 -8.51
N THR A 212 -17.49 9.06 -7.19
CA THR A 212 -18.82 8.71 -6.66
C THR A 212 -19.82 9.84 -6.74
N SER A 213 -19.35 11.08 -6.63
CA SER A 213 -20.19 12.28 -6.64
C SER A 213 -20.21 12.98 -7.99
N TYR A 214 -19.19 12.78 -8.84
CA TYR A 214 -19.09 13.47 -10.11
C TYR A 214 -20.17 13.03 -11.13
N LYS A 215 -20.62 14.00 -11.95
CA LYS A 215 -21.53 13.81 -13.10
C LYS A 215 -20.86 14.41 -14.34
N ALA A 216 -20.98 13.71 -15.47
CA ALA A 216 -20.42 14.18 -16.74
C ALA A 216 -20.99 15.56 -17.10
N LYS A 217 -20.10 16.50 -17.45
CA LYS A 217 -20.52 17.82 -17.96
C LYS A 217 -21.35 17.67 -19.23
N ASP A 218 -22.27 18.60 -19.49
CA ASP A 218 -22.92 18.70 -20.78
C ASP A 218 -21.89 18.91 -21.91
N GLY A 219 -22.15 18.32 -23.08
CA GLY A 219 -21.26 18.40 -24.23
C GLY A 219 -21.15 17.10 -25.02
N LYS A 220 -20.16 17.05 -25.91
CA LYS A 220 -19.89 15.92 -26.82
C LYS A 220 -19.79 14.60 -26.05
N LEU A 221 -20.36 13.54 -26.63
CA LEU A 221 -20.27 12.16 -26.14
C LEU A 221 -20.64 11.99 -24.65
N LYS A 222 -21.60 12.79 -24.16
CA LYS A 222 -21.97 12.79 -22.74
C LYS A 222 -22.40 11.39 -22.27
N ALA A 223 -23.20 10.68 -23.06
CA ALA A 223 -23.70 9.36 -22.70
C ALA A 223 -22.55 8.35 -22.53
N GLU A 224 -21.57 8.36 -23.44
CA GLU A 224 -20.40 7.48 -23.37
C GLU A 224 -19.50 7.83 -22.17
N ARG A 225 -19.27 9.12 -21.90
CA ARG A 225 -18.52 9.57 -20.72
C ARG A 225 -19.22 9.20 -19.41
N GLU A 226 -20.54 9.34 -19.36
CA GLU A 226 -21.36 8.97 -18.21
C GLU A 226 -21.37 7.45 -17.99
N ALA A 227 -21.33 6.65 -19.07
CA ALA A 227 -21.16 5.21 -18.97
C ALA A 227 -19.82 4.81 -18.34
N LEU A 228 -18.71 5.49 -18.69
CA LEU A 228 -17.40 5.26 -18.06
C LEU A 228 -17.44 5.60 -16.55
N LEU A 229 -18.03 6.75 -16.19
CA LEU A 229 -18.22 7.14 -14.79
C LEU A 229 -19.00 6.08 -14.01
N ASN A 230 -20.11 5.60 -14.55
CA ASN A 230 -20.96 4.60 -13.87
C ASN A 230 -20.24 3.25 -13.69
N ARG A 231 -19.43 2.83 -14.66
CA ARG A 231 -18.59 1.64 -14.54
C ARG A 231 -17.57 1.77 -13.41
N LEU A 232 -16.90 2.92 -13.31
CA LEU A 232 -15.95 3.19 -12.24
C LEU A 232 -16.62 3.28 -10.86
N LYS A 233 -17.81 3.90 -10.78
CA LYS A 233 -18.64 3.88 -9.55
C LYS A 233 -18.93 2.44 -9.12
N GLY A 234 -19.37 1.59 -10.04
CA GLY A 234 -19.64 0.18 -9.77
C GLY A 234 -18.40 -0.60 -9.30
N LEU A 235 -17.22 -0.33 -9.86
CA LEU A 235 -15.96 -0.92 -9.39
C LEU A 235 -15.62 -0.48 -7.96
N LYS A 236 -15.76 0.81 -7.65
CA LYS A 236 -15.50 1.37 -6.30
C LYS A 236 -16.49 0.83 -5.27
N GLU A 237 -17.77 0.75 -5.61
CA GLU A 237 -18.82 0.14 -4.76
C GLU A 237 -18.56 -1.36 -4.52
N ALA A 238 -18.00 -2.06 -5.51
CA ALA A 238 -17.57 -3.45 -5.36
C ALA A 238 -16.25 -3.63 -4.59
N GLY A 239 -15.63 -2.54 -4.12
CA GLY A 239 -14.37 -2.55 -3.38
C GLY A 239 -13.13 -2.81 -4.25
N VAL A 240 -13.23 -2.59 -5.57
CA VAL A 240 -12.12 -2.79 -6.51
C VAL A 240 -11.31 -1.49 -6.62
N GLY A 241 -10.07 -1.53 -6.15
CA GLY A 241 -9.10 -0.47 -6.38
C GLY A 241 -8.62 -0.47 -7.84
N TYR A 242 -8.53 0.72 -8.44
CA TYR A 242 -8.00 0.92 -9.79
C TYR A 242 -6.97 2.06 -9.78
N SER A 243 -6.13 2.16 -10.83
CA SER A 243 -5.03 3.13 -10.87
C SER A 243 -5.53 4.58 -10.78
N LYS A 244 -4.77 5.46 -10.12
CA LYS A 244 -5.04 6.91 -10.14
C LYS A 244 -5.01 7.50 -11.55
N ASP A 245 -4.29 6.88 -12.48
CA ASP A 245 -4.24 7.31 -13.88
C ASP A 245 -5.61 7.30 -14.55
N ILE A 246 -6.51 6.37 -14.17
CA ILE A 246 -7.87 6.32 -14.72
C ILE A 246 -8.67 7.59 -14.38
N ASN A 247 -8.53 8.08 -13.14
CA ASN A 247 -9.17 9.33 -12.74
C ASN A 247 -8.55 10.52 -13.50
N ARG A 248 -7.23 10.53 -13.70
CA ARG A 248 -6.55 11.57 -14.49
C ARG A 248 -7.05 11.57 -15.94
N ASP A 249 -7.11 10.41 -16.58
CA ASP A 249 -7.54 10.28 -17.97
C ASP A 249 -9.00 10.74 -18.17
N LEU A 250 -9.88 10.41 -17.22
CA LEU A 250 -11.26 10.88 -17.25
C LEU A 250 -11.36 12.39 -17.05
N VAL A 251 -10.56 12.96 -16.14
CA VAL A 251 -10.48 14.41 -15.93
C VAL A 251 -9.94 15.12 -17.16
N GLU A 252 -8.96 14.54 -17.85
CA GLU A 252 -8.47 15.05 -19.14
C GLU A 252 -9.57 15.07 -20.21
N ILE A 253 -10.38 14.01 -20.30
CA ILE A 253 -11.54 13.95 -21.19
C ILE A 253 -12.54 15.07 -20.85
N GLU A 254 -12.90 15.23 -19.57
CA GLU A 254 -13.86 16.24 -19.10
C GLU A 254 -13.38 17.69 -19.28
N ASN A 255 -12.07 17.91 -19.28
CA ASN A 255 -11.47 19.23 -19.49
C ASN A 255 -11.21 19.55 -20.96
N ALA A 256 -11.32 18.56 -21.87
CA ALA A 256 -10.98 18.71 -23.28
C ALA A 256 -12.19 18.71 -24.22
N LEU A 257 -13.41 18.82 -23.69
CA LEU A 257 -14.67 18.78 -24.46
C LEU A 257 -14.73 19.86 -25.55
N ASP A 258 -14.20 21.05 -25.25
CA ASP A 258 -14.21 22.19 -26.15
C ASP A 258 -13.02 22.20 -27.12
N SER A 259 -11.91 21.53 -26.78
CA SER A 259 -10.67 21.56 -27.55
C SER A 259 -10.46 20.37 -28.47
N LEU A 260 -11.08 19.22 -28.19
CA LEU A 260 -10.98 18.02 -29.02
C LEU A 260 -12.17 17.89 -29.98
N ASP A 261 -11.89 17.40 -31.18
CA ASP A 261 -12.96 16.95 -32.07
C ASP A 261 -13.60 15.64 -31.55
N GLU A 262 -14.76 15.29 -32.10
CA GLU A 262 -15.51 14.13 -31.62
C GLU A 262 -14.76 12.80 -31.85
N SER A 263 -13.96 12.69 -32.91
CA SER A 263 -13.19 11.48 -33.20
C SER A 263 -12.08 11.27 -32.18
N GLN A 264 -11.31 12.32 -31.89
CA GLN A 264 -10.26 12.32 -30.88
C GLN A 264 -10.82 12.04 -29.48
N LEU A 265 -11.99 12.61 -29.17
CA LEU A 265 -12.67 12.37 -27.90
C LEU A 265 -13.13 10.91 -27.80
N ARG A 266 -13.71 10.35 -28.87
CA ARG A 266 -14.15 8.95 -28.94
C ARG A 266 -12.97 7.98 -28.78
N ASP A 267 -11.83 8.27 -29.40
CA ASP A 267 -10.61 7.47 -29.23
C ASP A 267 -10.12 7.45 -27.78
N LYS A 268 -10.14 8.60 -27.09
CA LYS A 268 -9.78 8.67 -25.66
C LYS A 268 -10.76 7.89 -24.79
N ILE A 269 -12.06 8.03 -25.04
CA ILE A 269 -13.12 7.30 -24.34
C ILE A 269 -12.96 5.78 -24.53
N ASN A 270 -12.70 5.32 -25.75
CA ASN A 270 -12.52 3.90 -26.05
C ASN A 270 -11.29 3.33 -25.35
N LYS A 271 -10.15 4.03 -25.39
CA LYS A 271 -8.94 3.62 -24.65
C LYS A 271 -9.22 3.47 -23.17
N LEU A 272 -9.90 4.45 -22.56
CA LEU A 272 -10.26 4.39 -21.14
C LEU A 272 -11.24 3.25 -20.85
N SER A 273 -12.22 3.01 -21.73
CA SER A 273 -13.15 1.89 -21.65
C SER A 273 -12.45 0.54 -21.60
N ASP A 274 -11.44 0.33 -22.44
CA ASP A 274 -10.65 -0.90 -22.51
C ASP A 274 -9.84 -1.11 -21.23
N PHE A 275 -9.27 -0.04 -20.67
CA PHE A 275 -8.57 -0.11 -19.39
C PHE A 275 -9.51 -0.48 -18.24
N ILE A 276 -10.70 0.13 -18.17
CA ILE A 276 -11.73 -0.20 -17.16
C ILE A 276 -12.16 -1.66 -17.30
N GLY A 277 -12.31 -2.16 -18.52
CA GLY A 277 -12.69 -3.54 -18.80
C GLY A 277 -11.78 -4.58 -18.14
N LYS A 278 -10.47 -4.30 -18.05
CA LYS A 278 -9.51 -5.18 -17.37
C LYS A 278 -9.80 -5.32 -15.87
N TYR A 279 -10.25 -4.25 -15.21
CA TYR A 279 -10.62 -4.28 -13.79
C TYR A 279 -11.96 -4.99 -13.57
N GLU A 280 -12.92 -4.79 -14.46
CA GLU A 280 -14.20 -5.49 -14.43
C GLU A 280 -14.03 -7.01 -14.66
N GLU A 281 -13.14 -7.40 -15.57
CA GLU A 281 -12.82 -8.80 -15.82
C GLU A 281 -12.17 -9.46 -14.58
N ASN A 282 -11.25 -8.74 -13.92
CA ASN A 282 -10.67 -9.20 -12.66
C ASN A 282 -11.71 -9.35 -11.55
N LEU A 283 -12.66 -8.41 -11.44
CA LEU A 283 -13.78 -8.50 -10.51
C LEU A 283 -14.68 -9.72 -10.82
N LYS A 284 -14.97 -9.96 -12.10
CA LYS A 284 -15.78 -11.09 -12.54
C LYS A 284 -15.10 -12.42 -12.17
N ARG A 285 -13.81 -12.57 -12.49
CA ARG A 285 -13.01 -13.75 -12.10
C ARG A 285 -13.00 -13.95 -10.58
N ALA A 286 -12.87 -12.87 -9.81
CA ALA A 286 -12.92 -12.93 -8.34
C ALA A 286 -14.30 -13.36 -7.79
N LYS A 287 -15.39 -12.93 -8.43
CA LYS A 287 -16.76 -13.33 -8.07
C LYS A 287 -17.03 -14.80 -8.44
N GLU A 288 -16.58 -15.24 -9.61
CA GLU A 288 -16.69 -16.65 -10.03
C GLU A 288 -15.93 -17.58 -9.09
N PHE A 289 -14.73 -17.17 -8.65
CA PHE A 289 -13.96 -17.90 -7.64
C PHE A 289 -14.69 -18.02 -6.28
N LYS A 290 -15.38 -16.95 -5.84
CA LYS A 290 -16.21 -17.00 -4.62
C LYS A 290 -17.47 -17.85 -4.79
N ALA A 291 -18.09 -17.84 -5.98
CA ALA A 291 -19.31 -18.59 -6.28
C ALA A 291 -19.05 -20.10 -6.40
N ALA A 292 -17.87 -20.51 -6.88
CA ALA A 292 -17.45 -21.91 -7.00
C ALA A 292 -17.09 -22.60 -5.66
N GLY A 293 -17.58 -22.08 -4.52
CA GLY A 293 -17.41 -22.73 -3.21
C GLY A 293 -16.24 -22.23 -2.36
N GLY A 294 -15.63 -21.07 -2.68
CA GLY A 294 -14.60 -20.42 -1.86
C GLY A 294 -15.11 -19.82 -0.53
N LYS A 295 -16.09 -20.44 0.13
CA LYS A 295 -16.77 -19.89 1.33
C LYS A 295 -16.12 -20.25 2.67
N ASP A 296 -15.18 -21.19 2.73
CA ASP A 296 -14.62 -21.64 4.03
C ASP A 296 -13.42 -20.85 4.55
N GLN A 297 -12.92 -19.82 3.85
CA GLN A 297 -11.77 -19.04 4.33
C GLN A 297 -12.06 -17.58 4.70
N ALA A 298 -13.25 -17.06 4.38
CA ALA A 298 -13.59 -15.66 4.68
C ALA A 298 -14.11 -15.43 6.12
N ALA A 299 -14.48 -16.49 6.85
CA ALA A 299 -15.17 -16.39 8.15
C ALA A 299 -14.25 -16.39 9.39
N LYS A 300 -12.91 -16.38 9.24
CA LYS A 300 -11.97 -16.38 10.39
C LYS A 300 -11.11 -15.11 10.51
N ALA A 301 -11.47 -14.02 9.84
CA ALA A 301 -10.75 -12.75 9.91
C ALA A 301 -11.35 -11.75 10.93
N GLY A 302 -12.06 -12.25 11.95
CA GLY A 302 -12.83 -11.40 12.87
C GLY A 302 -12.76 -11.84 14.32
N LYS A 303 -11.56 -11.87 14.91
CA LYS A 303 -11.26 -11.58 16.32
C LYS A 303 -9.82 -11.99 16.61
N THR A 304 -8.95 -11.03 16.87
CA THR A 304 -7.76 -11.25 17.68
C THR A 304 -7.81 -10.26 18.82
N ASP A 305 -8.27 -10.76 19.96
CA ASP A 305 -7.99 -10.18 21.27
C ASP A 305 -6.48 -10.15 21.49
N SER A 306 -6.07 -9.09 22.18
CA SER A 306 -4.76 -8.85 22.77
C SER A 306 -4.29 -10.00 23.65
N GLY A 307 -3.03 -10.42 23.47
CA GLY A 307 -2.33 -11.34 24.36
C GLY A 307 -0.81 -11.26 24.17
N SER A 308 -0.15 -10.65 25.15
CA SER A 308 1.29 -10.40 25.27
C SER A 308 2.08 -11.65 25.74
N ALA A 309 3.42 -11.55 25.60
CA ALA A 309 4.52 -12.40 26.11
C ALA A 309 4.88 -13.62 25.24
N GLY A 310 6.14 -13.95 24.98
CA GLY A 310 7.44 -13.42 25.38
C GLY A 310 8.53 -14.48 25.09
N THR A 311 9.69 -14.01 24.62
CA THR A 311 11.03 -14.56 24.86
C THR A 311 11.59 -15.70 23.98
N ALA A 312 12.89 -15.49 23.65
CA ALA A 312 13.97 -16.43 23.30
C ALA A 312 14.22 -16.75 21.82
N SER A 313 15.12 -15.97 21.21
CA SER A 313 15.87 -16.33 20.00
C SER A 313 17.24 -16.88 20.41
N SER A 314 17.48 -18.16 20.13
CA SER A 314 18.80 -18.75 19.97
C SER A 314 18.97 -19.15 18.50
N GLY A 315 20.15 -18.87 17.93
CA GLY A 315 20.41 -18.99 16.51
C GLY A 315 20.58 -20.43 16.03
N ALA A 316 20.07 -20.72 14.83
CA ALA A 316 20.59 -21.72 13.90
C ALA A 316 19.93 -21.53 12.52
N ALA A 317 20.77 -21.42 11.49
CA ALA A 317 20.52 -21.67 10.07
C ALA A 317 19.11 -21.39 9.51
N SER A 318 18.99 -20.27 8.79
CA SER A 318 17.86 -19.92 7.93
C SER A 318 17.69 -20.95 6.80
N ALA A 319 16.84 -21.95 7.05
CA ALA A 319 16.14 -22.66 6.00
C ALA A 319 15.18 -21.68 5.29
N PRO A 320 15.00 -21.79 3.96
CA PRO A 320 14.03 -20.97 3.26
C PRO A 320 12.65 -21.15 3.89
N ALA A 321 11.96 -20.03 4.14
CA ALA A 321 10.66 -19.98 4.75
C ALA A 321 9.73 -21.01 4.08
N VAL A 322 9.47 -22.10 4.81
CA VAL A 322 8.37 -23.00 4.52
C VAL A 322 7.13 -22.13 4.69
N ILE A 323 6.56 -21.67 3.58
CA ILE A 323 5.16 -21.24 3.56
C ILE A 323 4.41 -22.39 4.21
N ASP A 324 3.79 -22.13 5.36
CA ASP A 324 3.09 -23.14 6.13
C ASP A 324 1.85 -23.60 5.35
N ASN A 325 2.11 -24.49 4.38
CA ASN A 325 1.12 -25.20 3.60
C ASN A 325 0.66 -26.46 4.33
N ALA A 326 1.12 -26.70 5.58
CA ALA A 326 0.79 -27.92 6.31
C ALA A 326 -0.73 -28.03 6.50
N GLY A 327 -1.40 -26.92 6.81
CA GLY A 327 -2.86 -26.89 6.92
C GLY A 327 -3.61 -27.23 5.61
N VAL A 328 -3.05 -26.86 4.45
CA VAL A 328 -3.66 -27.14 3.13
C VAL A 328 -3.39 -28.58 2.72
N ILE A 329 -2.15 -29.03 2.87
CA ILE A 329 -1.72 -30.42 2.61
C ILE A 329 -2.53 -31.39 3.47
N LEU A 330 -2.73 -31.09 4.76
CA LEU A 330 -3.50 -31.94 5.65
C LEU A 330 -5.02 -31.87 5.40
N LYS A 331 -5.54 -30.82 4.75
CA LYS A 331 -6.97 -30.74 4.42
C LYS A 331 -7.33 -31.59 3.21
N ASP A 332 -6.52 -31.55 2.15
CA ASP A 332 -6.71 -32.33 0.93
C ASP A 332 -5.34 -32.61 0.25
N PRO A 333 -4.65 -33.69 0.66
CA PRO A 333 -3.32 -33.98 0.13
C PRO A 333 -3.32 -34.22 -1.38
N GLU A 334 -4.31 -34.97 -1.90
CA GLU A 334 -4.40 -35.33 -3.32
C GLU A 334 -4.77 -34.12 -4.20
N GLY A 335 -5.74 -33.30 -3.76
CA GLY A 335 -6.10 -32.07 -4.45
C GLY A 335 -4.93 -31.08 -4.50
N TYR A 336 -4.15 -30.98 -3.42
CA TYR A 336 -2.97 -30.11 -3.37
C TYR A 336 -1.87 -30.59 -4.32
N VAL A 337 -1.61 -31.90 -4.40
CA VAL A 337 -0.67 -32.48 -5.37
C VAL A 337 -1.11 -32.18 -6.81
N ASN A 338 -2.40 -32.37 -7.13
CA ASN A 338 -2.94 -32.12 -8.47
C ASN A 338 -2.89 -30.65 -8.86
N TYR A 339 -3.16 -29.74 -7.92
CA TYR A 339 -3.01 -28.31 -8.12
C TYR A 339 -1.57 -27.91 -8.45
N LEU A 340 -0.59 -28.44 -7.70
CA LEU A 340 0.82 -28.15 -7.95
C LEU A 340 1.31 -28.79 -9.25
N LYS A 341 0.83 -30.00 -9.59
CA LYS A 341 1.08 -30.64 -10.89
C LYS A 341 0.61 -29.76 -12.04
N GLY A 342 -0.58 -29.16 -11.95
CA GLY A 342 -1.14 -28.28 -12.99
C GLY A 342 -0.40 -26.94 -13.16
N LYS A 343 0.35 -26.49 -12.16
CA LYS A 343 1.13 -25.24 -12.21
C LYS A 343 2.52 -25.38 -12.81
N LEU A 344 3.06 -26.60 -12.89
CA LEU A 344 4.39 -26.82 -13.44
C LEU A 344 4.33 -27.05 -14.96
N LYS A 345 5.13 -26.30 -15.73
CA LYS A 345 5.38 -26.64 -17.14
C LYS A 345 6.10 -28.00 -17.17
N GLY A 346 5.43 -29.03 -17.68
CA GLY A 346 5.91 -30.42 -17.63
C GLY A 346 5.23 -31.31 -16.58
N GLY A 347 4.32 -30.75 -15.79
CA GLY A 347 3.46 -31.51 -14.89
C GLY A 347 4.23 -32.35 -13.87
N GLU A 348 3.90 -33.65 -13.81
CA GLU A 348 4.54 -34.59 -12.88
C GLU A 348 5.97 -34.99 -13.28
N ASN A 349 6.35 -34.76 -14.53
CA ASN A 349 7.69 -35.05 -15.05
C ASN A 349 8.68 -33.92 -14.75
N HIS A 350 8.21 -32.78 -14.22
CA HIS A 350 9.08 -31.69 -13.84
C HIS A 350 9.97 -32.10 -12.65
N PRO A 351 11.31 -31.90 -12.67
CA PRO A 351 12.22 -32.35 -11.62
C PRO A 351 11.84 -31.90 -10.20
N ASN A 352 11.33 -30.67 -10.05
CA ASN A 352 10.87 -30.16 -8.76
C ASN A 352 9.63 -30.88 -8.21
N PHE A 353 8.85 -31.59 -9.03
CA PHE A 353 7.66 -32.31 -8.59
C PHE A 353 8.03 -33.48 -7.67
N TYR A 354 8.96 -34.35 -8.11
CA TYR A 354 9.39 -35.51 -7.31
C TYR A 354 10.60 -35.25 -6.40
N ASN A 355 11.37 -34.16 -6.62
CA ASN A 355 12.51 -33.82 -5.75
C ASN A 355 12.21 -32.81 -4.63
N LYS A 356 11.12 -32.03 -4.73
CA LYS A 356 10.80 -30.99 -3.74
C LYS A 356 9.35 -31.04 -3.27
N ILE A 357 8.40 -31.16 -4.19
CA ILE A 357 6.97 -31.09 -3.87
C ILE A 357 6.47 -32.36 -3.16
N LEU A 358 6.66 -33.55 -3.75
CA LEU A 358 6.26 -34.80 -3.10
C LEU A 358 6.98 -35.01 -1.75
N PRO A 359 8.31 -34.79 -1.62
CA PRO A 359 8.98 -34.87 -0.31
C PRO A 359 8.39 -33.96 0.77
N SER A 360 8.03 -32.72 0.42
CA SER A 360 7.43 -31.77 1.37
C SER A 360 6.05 -32.23 1.84
N ILE A 361 5.26 -32.85 0.96
CA ILE A 361 3.93 -33.37 1.26
C ILE A 361 4.03 -34.62 2.13
N ILE A 362 4.96 -35.53 1.81
CA ILE A 362 5.25 -36.74 2.58
C ILE A 362 5.68 -36.38 4.01
N ASP A 363 6.63 -35.46 4.16
CA ASP A 363 7.13 -35.02 5.47
C ASP A 363 6.02 -34.38 6.32
N THR A 364 5.18 -33.56 5.70
CA THR A 364 4.01 -32.95 6.36
C THR A 364 3.01 -34.00 6.84
N LEU A 365 2.68 -34.99 6.02
CA LEU A 365 1.76 -36.07 6.40
C LEU A 365 2.33 -36.94 7.52
N LYS A 366 3.63 -37.27 7.47
CA LYS A 366 4.30 -38.03 8.53
C LYS A 366 4.34 -37.28 9.86
N LYS A 367 4.68 -35.99 9.85
CA LYS A 367 4.68 -35.13 11.05
C LYS A 367 3.30 -35.02 11.70
N ALA A 368 2.24 -35.14 10.90
CA ALA A 368 0.85 -35.15 11.39
C ALA A 368 0.32 -36.55 11.76
N GLY A 369 1.17 -37.59 11.78
CA GLY A 369 0.76 -38.95 12.11
C GLY A 369 -0.01 -39.70 11.01
N ARG A 370 -0.11 -39.14 9.80
CA ARG A 370 -0.84 -39.73 8.64
C ARG A 370 0.06 -40.55 7.74
N GLY A 371 0.85 -41.44 8.34
CA GLY A 371 1.86 -42.24 7.64
C GLY A 371 1.29 -43.13 6.51
N GLN A 372 0.07 -43.65 6.68
CA GLN A 372 -0.59 -44.48 5.65
C GLN A 372 -0.91 -43.71 4.37
N GLU A 373 -1.20 -42.42 4.47
CA GLU A 373 -1.46 -41.57 3.30
C GLU A 373 -0.16 -41.10 2.66
N ALA A 374 0.88 -40.87 3.47
CA ALA A 374 2.22 -40.55 2.99
C ALA A 374 2.79 -41.66 2.08
N LEU A 375 2.49 -42.94 2.37
CA LEU A 375 2.96 -44.09 1.58
C LEU A 375 2.54 -44.02 0.10
N LYS A 376 1.34 -43.51 -0.20
CA LYS A 376 0.87 -43.35 -1.58
C LYS A 376 1.74 -42.37 -2.36
N PHE A 377 2.12 -41.26 -1.73
CA PHE A 377 2.97 -40.24 -2.34
C PHE A 377 4.44 -40.67 -2.40
N GLU A 378 4.90 -41.51 -1.46
CA GLU A 378 6.21 -42.14 -1.53
C GLU A 378 6.33 -43.10 -2.71
N GLN A 379 5.30 -43.92 -2.94
CA GLN A 379 5.24 -44.80 -4.11
C GLN A 379 5.24 -43.98 -5.41
N GLN A 380 4.39 -42.95 -5.51
CA GLN A 380 4.35 -42.06 -6.66
C GLN A 380 5.70 -41.37 -6.92
N MET A 381 6.38 -40.90 -5.86
CA MET A 381 7.69 -40.28 -5.97
C MET A 381 8.74 -41.26 -6.49
N ASN A 382 8.76 -42.50 -5.99
CA ASN A 382 9.71 -43.52 -6.39
C ASN A 382 9.49 -43.96 -7.84
N ASP A 383 8.23 -44.12 -8.26
CA ASP A 383 7.89 -44.46 -9.65
C ASP A 383 8.30 -43.36 -10.64
N LEU A 384 8.18 -42.09 -10.25
CA LEU A 384 8.62 -40.96 -11.07
C LEU A 384 10.14 -40.85 -11.12
N LYS A 385 10.84 -41.13 -10.01
CA LYS A 385 12.31 -41.18 -9.99
C LYS A 385 12.85 -42.32 -10.85
N ALA A 386 12.24 -43.50 -10.79
CA ALA A 386 12.63 -44.65 -11.61
C ALA A 386 12.39 -44.40 -13.10
N ARG A 387 11.25 -43.81 -13.48
CA ARG A 387 10.94 -43.43 -14.87
C ARG A 387 11.93 -42.42 -15.45
N ASN A 388 12.33 -41.42 -14.67
CA ASN A 388 13.24 -40.37 -15.12
C ASN A 388 14.72 -40.72 -14.97
N ALA A 389 15.06 -41.86 -14.34
CA ALA A 389 16.44 -42.38 -14.28
C ALA A 389 16.76 -43.34 -15.44
N GLY A 390 15.75 -43.79 -16.19
CA GLY A 390 15.89 -44.64 -17.38
C GLY A 390 15.74 -43.90 -18.72
N GLN A 391 15.61 -42.57 -18.68
CA GLN A 391 15.67 -41.65 -19.82
C GLN A 391 16.96 -40.85 -19.71
#